data_AF-O85257-F1
#
_entry.id   AF-O85257-F1
#
_cell.length_a   1.000
_cell.length_b   1.000
_cell.length_c   1.000
_cell.angle_alpha   90.00
_cell.angle_beta   90.00
_cell.angle_gamma   90.00
#
_symmetry.space_group_name_H-M   'P 1'
#
loop_
_entity.id
_entity.type
_entity.pdbx_description
1 polymer ?
#
loop_
_entity_poly.entity_id
_entity_poly.type
_entity_poly.pdbx_seq_one_letter_code
_entity_poly.pdbx_strand_id
1 'polypeptide(L)' 'ERVLAIYRYLITLFQKALDVTDEEGDDVTNDIFVGAKAELEKTVWMLAAELGQAPGL' A
#
# COMPACT_ATOMS: atom_id res chain seq x y z
N GLU A 1 -11.06 7.06 -10.51
CA GLU A 1 -10.25 5.92 -11.03
C GLU A 1 -8.74 6.18 -11.07
N ARG A 2 -8.22 7.28 -11.65
CA ARG A 2 -6.76 7.55 -11.71
C ARG A 2 -6.04 7.48 -10.35
N VAL A 3 -6.61 8.08 -9.31
CA VAL A 3 -6.02 8.07 -7.96
C VAL A 3 -5.97 6.65 -7.38
N LEU A 4 -7.03 5.85 -7.56
CA LEU A 4 -7.03 4.44 -7.14
C LEU A 4 -5.93 3.63 -7.84
N ALA A 5 -5.73 3.84 -9.14
CA ALA A 5 -4.66 3.16 -9.88
C ALA A 5 -3.26 3.51 -9.33
N ILE A 6 -3.03 4.79 -8.98
CA ILE A 6 -1.78 5.24 -8.36
C ILE A 6 -1.60 4.58 -7.00
N TYR A 7 -2.65 4.54 -6.17
CA TYR A 7 -2.53 4.01 -4.81
C TYR A 7 -2.30 2.50 -4.82
N ARG A 8 -2.96 1.77 -5.73
CA ARG A 8 -2.70 0.33 -5.94
C ARG A 8 -1.25 0.08 -6.39
N TYR A 9 -0.72 0.91 -7.30
CA TYR A 9 0.69 0.84 -7.68
C TYR A 9 1.62 1.05 -6.48
N LEU A 10 1.35 2.07 -5.65
CA LEU A 10 2.16 2.35 -4.45
C LEU A 10 2.08 1.20 -3.43
N ILE A 11 0.91 0.57 -3.23
CA ILE A 11 0.75 -0.60 -2.35
C ILE A 11 1.63 -1.75 -2.82
N THR A 12 1.64 -2.06 -4.12
CA THR A 12 2.51 -3.10 -4.70
C THR A 12 3.99 -2.72 -4.57
N LEU A 13 4.34 -1.45 -4.78
CA LEU A 13 5.70 -0.97 -4.59
C LEU A 13 6.17 -1.11 -3.14
N PHE A 14 5.31 -0.79 -2.17
CA PHE A 14 5.65 -0.89 -0.76
C PHE A 14 5.73 -2.34 -0.29
N GLN A 15 4.93 -3.25 -0.85
CA GLN A 15 5.14 -4.68 -0.61
C GLN A 15 6.52 -5.13 -1.08
N LYS A 16 6.94 -4.72 -2.29
CA LYS A 16 8.30 -5.03 -2.76
C LYS A 16 9.37 -4.43 -1.85
N ALA A 17 9.15 -3.22 -1.33
CA ALA A 17 10.09 -2.61 -0.40
C ALA A 17 10.18 -3.38 0.92
N LEU A 18 9.06 -3.89 1.45
CA LEU A 18 9.04 -4.77 2.61
C LEU A 18 9.89 -6.01 2.36
N ASP A 19 9.68 -6.70 1.24
CA ASP A 19 10.44 -7.91 0.89
C ASP A 19 11.96 -7.64 0.84
N VAL A 20 12.37 -6.48 0.28
CA VAL A 20 13.80 -6.08 0.22
C VAL A 20 14.36 -5.74 1.59
N THR A 21 13.65 -4.94 2.38
CA THR A 21 14.12 -4.53 3.72
C THR A 21 14.20 -5.70 4.69
N ASP A 22 13.31 -6.69 4.55
CA ASP A 22 13.36 -7.94 5.32
C ASP A 22 14.59 -8.78 4.94
N GLU A 23 14.91 -8.88 3.65
CA GLU A 23 16.13 -9.55 3.15
C GLU A 23 17.42 -8.86 3.65
N GLU A 24 17.42 -7.53 3.73
CA GLU A 24 18.55 -6.72 4.20
C GLU A 24 18.68 -6.66 5.74
N GLY A 25 17.65 -7.12 6.48
CA GLY A 25 17.59 -6.99 7.94
C GLY A 25 17.46 -5.53 8.42
N ASP A 26 16.89 -4.65 7.59
CA ASP A 26 16.60 -3.26 7.93
C ASP A 26 15.18 -3.13 8.51
N ASP A 27 15.03 -3.49 9.78
CA ASP A 27 13.76 -3.48 10.50
C ASP A 27 13.13 -2.07 10.57
N VAL A 28 13.96 -1.02 10.60
CA VAL A 28 13.47 0.37 10.74
C VAL A 28 12.82 0.84 9.46
N THR A 29 13.46 0.61 8.30
CA THR A 29 12.86 0.96 7.02
C THR A 29 11.68 0.04 6.70
N ASN A 30 11.72 -1.23 7.11
CA ASN A 30 10.60 -2.15 6.98
C ASN A 30 9.34 -1.60 7.67
N ASP A 31 9.44 -1.19 8.94
CA ASP A 31 8.29 -0.66 9.70
C ASP A 31 7.71 0.63 9.07
N ILE A 32 8.55 1.50 8.50
CA ILE A 32 8.10 2.67 7.73
C ILE A 32 7.20 2.24 6.56
N PHE A 33 7.59 1.20 5.81
CA PHE A 33 6.78 0.70 4.70
C PHE A 33 5.53 -0.05 5.17
N VAL A 34 5.56 -0.74 6.31
CA VAL A 34 4.37 -1.38 6.90
C VAL A 34 3.31 -0.33 7.20
N GLY A 35 3.68 0.73 7.92
CA GLY A 35 2.78 1.82 8.27
C GLY A 35 2.21 2.51 7.03
N ALA A 36 3.08 2.89 6.08
CA ALA A 36 2.66 3.58 4.86
C ALA A 36 1.74 2.72 3.97
N LYS A 37 2.00 1.41 3.86
CA LYS A 37 1.16 0.47 3.09
C LYS A 37 -0.22 0.32 3.72
N ALA A 38 -0.30 0.17 5.04
CA ALA A 38 -1.57 0.05 5.75
C ALA A 38 -2.46 1.31 5.57
N GLU A 39 -1.86 2.51 5.60
CA GLU A 39 -2.59 3.75 5.35
C GLU A 39 -3.12 3.85 3.90
N LEU A 40 -2.32 3.43 2.91
CA LEU A 40 -2.75 3.40 1.52
C LEU A 40 -3.89 2.41 1.29
N GLU A 41 -3.81 1.20 1.85
CA GLU A 41 -4.87 0.17 1.73
C GLU A 41 -6.20 0.68 2.31
N LYS A 42 -6.15 1.34 3.47
CA LYS A 42 -7.33 1.98 4.08
C LYS A 42 -7.89 3.09 3.19
N THR A 43 -7.03 3.89 2.57
CA THR A 43 -7.46 4.97 1.67
C THR A 43 -8.08 4.41 0.38
N VAL A 44 -7.52 3.33 -0.17
CA VAL A 44 -8.11 2.60 -1.31
C VAL A 44 -9.49 2.08 -0.96
N TRP A 45 -9.67 1.49 0.23
CA TRP A 45 -10.98 1.05 0.70
C TRP A 45 -12.02 2.18 0.69
N MET A 46 -11.67 3.34 1.26
CA MET A 46 -12.57 4.50 1.31
C MET A 46 -12.90 5.05 -0.09
N LEU A 47 -11.89 5.21 -0.95
CA LEU A 47 -12.09 5.74 -2.31
C LEU A 47 -12.87 4.78 -3.21
N ALA A 48 -12.66 3.46 -3.06
CA ALA A 48 -13.43 2.47 -3.78
C ALA A 48 -14.90 2.47 -3.34
N ALA A 49 -15.15 2.56 -2.03
CA ALA A 49 -16.50 2.63 -1.47
C ALA A 49 -17.26 3.86 -1.98
N GLU A 50 -16.62 5.03 -2.05
CA GLU A 50 -17.21 6.26 -2.61
C GLU A 50 -17.63 6.09 -4.08
N LEU A 51 -16.93 5.25 -4.84
CA LEU A 51 -17.26 4.93 -6.23
C LEU A 51 -18.25 3.75 -6.37
N GLY A 52 -18.76 3.20 -5.27
CA GLY A 52 -19.64 2.03 -5.28
C GLY A 52 -18.92 0.73 -5.68
N GLN A 53 -17.61 0.65 -5.46
CA GLN A 53 -16.76 -0.48 -5.85
C GLN A 53 -16.19 -1.18 -4.61
N ALA A 54 -15.82 -2.45 -4.78
CA ALA A 54 -14.99 -3.14 -3.79
C ALA A 54 -13.52 -2.63 -3.86
N PRO A 55 -12.73 -2.74 -2.77
CA PRO A 55 -11.36 -2.20 -2.73
C PRO A 55 -10.42 -2.79 -3.78
N GLY A 56 -10.57 -4.08 -4.10
CA GLY A 56 -9.73 -4.79 -5.08
C GLY A 56 -8.24 -4.68 -4.75
N LEU A 57 -7.89 -5.02 -3.51
CA LEU A 57 -6.52 -5.11 -2.99
C LEU A 57 -5.91 -6.48 -3.30
#